data_AF-N9DJF1-F1
#
_entry.id   AF-N9DJF1-F1
#
_cell.length_a   1.000
_cell.length_b   1.000
_cell.length_c   1.000
_cell.angle_alpha   90.00
_cell.angle_beta   90.00
_cell.angle_gamma   90.00
#
_symmetry.space_group_name_H-M   'P 1'
#
loop_
_entity.id
_entity.type
_entity.pdbx_description
1 polymer ?
#
loop_
_entity_poly.entity_id
_entity_poly.type
_entity_poly.pdbx_seq_one_letter_code
_entity_poly.pdbx_strand_id
1 'polypeptide(L)'
;MSLKTNTQMGSTLIVVLFILIVITIIGAMAVKAGWFGLKVATNSQAIQILNQNTDAVFIPIEDKAKLETYLLGTNLFGYPKMDANRNKELVFCYKGSEKDFFSLRRAGLAYIDNSSKLQTSNLGTLDSFCKYEDGFFSSGRSAALTQISVRVGTSTIKPVLPFSGMPEGTDAEGAKIDEPKTLVVTAISVMPVLSSASAKEINACLKRASYIDPSITDISTEDKVTVSECLHKLNVPFTTQISEYSLGQFLKKSGST
;
A
#
# COMPACT_ATOMS: atom_id res chain seq x y z
N MET A 1 9.58 85.71 24.72
CA MET A 1 9.31 84.26 24.67
C MET A 1 9.41 83.84 23.22
N SER A 2 10.59 83.38 22.78
CA SER A 2 10.85 83.04 21.37
C SER A 2 10.66 81.53 21.20
N LEU A 3 9.61 81.14 20.47
CA LEU A 3 9.35 79.75 20.09
C LEU A 3 10.21 79.43 18.87
N LYS A 4 11.28 78.66 19.10
CA LYS A 4 12.16 78.13 18.05
C LYS A 4 11.52 76.87 17.46
N THR A 5 10.89 76.98 16.30
CA THR A 5 10.41 75.82 15.52
C THR A 5 11.56 75.27 14.68
N ASN A 6 12.03 74.07 15.02
CA ASN A 6 12.93 73.30 14.17
C ASN A 6 12.09 72.58 13.10
N THR A 7 12.17 73.04 11.85
CA THR A 7 11.61 72.33 10.70
C THR A 7 12.51 71.15 10.34
N GLN A 8 12.11 69.93 10.71
CA GLN A 8 12.76 68.69 10.25
C GLN A 8 12.40 68.42 8.78
N MET A 9 13.21 68.93 7.85
CA MET A 9 13.16 68.58 6.43
C MET A 9 14.28 67.58 6.14
N GLY A 10 14.00 66.29 6.31
CA GLY A 10 14.96 65.21 6.02
C GLY A 10 14.58 63.84 6.59
N SER A 11 13.76 63.79 7.64
CA SER A 11 13.38 62.54 8.32
C SER A 11 12.22 61.80 7.64
N THR A 12 11.35 62.50 6.89
CA THR A 12 10.14 61.91 6.30
C THR A 12 10.43 60.84 5.25
N LEU A 13 11.44 61.03 4.40
CA LEU A 13 11.81 60.05 3.38
C LEU A 13 12.35 58.74 3.99
N ILE A 14 13.18 58.85 5.03
CA ILE A 14 13.77 57.70 5.74
C ILE A 14 12.70 56.91 6.47
N VAL A 15 11.77 57.59 7.16
CA VAL A 15 10.67 56.95 7.86
C VAL A 15 9.74 56.21 6.89
N VAL A 16 9.41 56.82 5.74
CA VAL A 16 8.58 56.16 4.71
C VAL A 16 9.29 54.95 4.11
N LEU A 17 10.61 55.05 3.83
CA LEU A 17 11.38 53.92 3.32
C LEU A 17 11.41 52.75 4.31
N PHE A 18 11.58 53.04 5.61
CA PHE A 18 11.56 52.02 6.66
C PHE A 18 10.19 51.34 6.78
N ILE A 19 9.11 52.13 6.73
CA ILE A 19 7.74 51.59 6.76
C ILE A 19 7.49 50.69 5.54
N LEU A 20 7.93 51.11 4.34
CA LEU A 20 7.82 50.29 3.13
C LEU A 20 8.60 48.97 3.26
N ILE A 21 9.82 49.01 3.79
CA ILE A 21 10.61 47.79 4.05
C ILE A 21 9.85 46.84 4.99
N VAL A 22 9.31 47.34 6.11
CA VAL A 22 8.58 46.51 7.06
C VAL A 22 7.34 45.88 6.43
N ILE A 23 6.57 46.65 5.66
CA ILE A 23 5.36 46.15 4.96
C ILE A 23 5.74 45.08 3.92
N THR A 24 6.82 45.27 3.16
CA THR A 24 7.28 44.27 2.17
C THR A 24 7.74 42.97 2.83
N ILE A 25 8.38 43.01 4.00
CA ILE A 25 8.81 41.81 4.74
C ILE A 25 7.59 41.03 5.24
N ILE A 26 6.62 41.71 5.85
CA ILE A 26 5.38 41.08 6.33
C ILE A 26 4.59 40.49 5.15
N GLY A 27 4.51 41.23 4.04
CA GLY A 27 3.88 40.76 2.80
C GLY A 27 4.56 39.52 2.22
N ALA A 28 5.90 39.51 2.15
CA ALA A 28 6.66 38.35 1.67
C ALA A 28 6.47 37.13 2.56
N MET A 29 6.45 37.30 3.88
CA MET A 29 6.19 36.22 4.84
C MET A 29 4.78 35.64 4.69
N ALA A 30 3.76 36.49 4.49
CA ALA A 30 2.38 36.05 4.30
C ALA A 30 2.22 35.23 3.01
N VAL A 31 2.82 35.65 1.90
CA VAL A 31 2.82 34.90 0.63
C VAL A 31 3.51 33.54 0.81
N LYS A 32 4.67 33.53 1.48
CA LYS A 32 5.43 32.30 1.75
C LYS A 32 4.65 31.33 2.64
N ALA A 33 3.96 31.83 3.68
CA ALA A 33 3.09 31.05 4.54
C ALA A 33 1.91 30.43 3.76
N GLY A 34 1.32 31.17 2.81
CA GLY A 34 0.27 30.67 1.93
C GLY A 34 0.72 29.50 1.04
N TRP A 35 1.93 29.59 0.46
CA TRP A 35 2.50 28.50 -0.34
C TRP A 35 2.85 27.27 0.48
N PHE A 36 3.39 27.44 1.69
CA PHE A 36 3.61 26.31 2.59
C PHE A 36 2.30 25.65 3.01
N GLY A 37 1.27 26.44 3.34
CA GLY A 37 -0.05 25.94 3.67
C GLY A 37 -0.65 25.08 2.54
N LEU A 38 -0.55 25.53 1.29
CA LEU A 38 -1.05 24.77 0.14
C LEU A 38 -0.28 23.47 -0.07
N LYS A 39 1.07 23.48 0.01
CA LYS A 39 1.88 22.26 -0.14
C LYS A 39 1.57 21.23 0.95
N VAL A 40 1.41 21.68 2.19
CA VAL A 40 1.03 20.82 3.33
C VAL A 40 -0.39 20.27 3.14
N ALA A 41 -1.33 21.10 2.69
CA ALA A 41 -2.70 20.67 2.42
C ALA A 41 -2.77 19.65 1.28
N THR A 42 -2.05 19.88 0.17
CA THR A 42 -2.01 18.94 -0.97
C THR A 42 -1.40 17.60 -0.57
N ASN A 43 -0.34 17.60 0.25
CA ASN A 43 0.26 16.34 0.75
C ASN A 43 -0.72 15.58 1.66
N SER A 44 -1.38 16.28 2.59
CA SER A 44 -2.39 15.68 3.47
C SER A 44 -3.58 15.10 2.69
N GLN A 45 -4.07 15.85 1.69
CA GLN A 45 -5.14 15.38 0.79
C GLN A 45 -4.70 14.13 -0.01
N ALA A 46 -3.46 14.11 -0.49
CA ALA A 46 -2.91 12.96 -1.20
C ALA A 46 -2.88 11.70 -0.31
N ILE A 47 -2.38 11.83 0.93
CA ILE A 47 -2.35 10.73 1.89
C ILE A 47 -3.76 10.26 2.23
N GLN A 48 -4.72 11.17 2.41
CA GLN A 48 -6.12 10.80 2.67
C GLN A 48 -6.70 9.95 1.52
N ILE A 49 -6.45 10.34 0.27
CA ILE A 49 -6.88 9.57 -0.90
C ILE A 49 -6.18 8.21 -0.93
N LEU A 50 -4.88 8.15 -0.64
CA LEU A 50 -4.14 6.89 -0.61
C LEU A 50 -4.71 5.94 0.45
N ASN A 51 -4.92 6.43 1.68
CA ASN A 51 -5.55 5.65 2.76
C ASN A 51 -6.93 5.14 2.36
N GLN A 52 -7.80 6.01 1.82
CA GLN A 52 -9.15 5.61 1.39
C GLN A 52 -9.13 4.52 0.32
N ASN A 53 -8.21 4.58 -0.65
CA ASN A 53 -8.10 3.54 -1.68
C ASN A 53 -7.57 2.23 -1.11
N THR A 54 -6.64 2.29 -0.15
CA THR A 54 -6.12 1.10 0.51
C THR A 54 -7.22 0.43 1.36
N ASP A 55 -8.01 1.21 2.10
CA ASP A 55 -9.15 0.70 2.86
C ASP A 55 -10.26 0.14 1.96
N ALA A 56 -10.53 0.78 0.81
CA ALA A 56 -11.57 0.36 -0.12
C ALA A 56 -11.34 -1.05 -0.71
N VAL A 57 -10.09 -1.51 -0.73
CA VAL A 57 -9.72 -2.87 -1.11
C VAL A 57 -10.20 -3.90 -0.10
N PHE A 58 -10.15 -3.60 1.19
CA PHE A 58 -10.48 -4.57 2.24
C PHE A 58 -11.98 -4.81 2.36
N ILE A 59 -12.81 -3.82 2.00
CA ILE A 59 -14.28 -3.96 1.99
C ILE A 59 -14.76 -5.20 1.20
N PRO A 60 -14.39 -5.39 -0.08
CA PRO A 60 -14.80 -6.56 -0.83
C PRO A 60 -14.09 -7.85 -0.41
N ILE A 61 -12.96 -7.80 0.30
CA ILE A 61 -12.25 -8.98 0.85
C ILE A 61 -12.98 -9.54 2.06
N GLU A 62 -13.52 -8.65 2.91
CA GLU A 62 -14.21 -8.98 4.16
C GLU A 62 -15.72 -9.17 3.99
N ASP A 63 -16.21 -9.16 2.75
CA ASP A 63 -17.59 -9.45 2.41
C ASP A 63 -17.92 -10.92 2.72
N LYS A 64 -18.77 -11.13 3.74
CA LYS A 64 -19.22 -12.45 4.19
C LYS A 64 -19.86 -13.27 3.08
N ALA A 65 -20.55 -12.63 2.13
CA ALA A 65 -21.20 -13.33 1.02
C ALA A 65 -20.18 -13.92 0.01
N LYS A 66 -18.96 -13.37 -0.03
CA LYS A 66 -17.89 -13.81 -0.94
C LYS A 66 -16.80 -14.61 -0.26
N LEU A 67 -16.75 -14.59 1.07
CA LEU A 67 -15.70 -15.25 1.85
C LEU A 67 -15.58 -16.74 1.51
N GLU A 68 -16.69 -17.47 1.43
CA GLU A 68 -16.68 -18.89 1.03
C GLU A 68 -16.03 -19.07 -0.34
N THR A 69 -16.36 -18.20 -1.30
CA THR A 69 -15.82 -18.22 -2.66
C THR A 69 -14.33 -17.89 -2.68
N TYR A 70 -13.86 -16.95 -1.85
CA TYR A 70 -12.44 -16.60 -1.73
C TYR A 70 -11.59 -17.70 -1.08
N LEU A 71 -12.20 -18.51 -0.21
CA LEU A 71 -11.54 -19.66 0.44
C LEU A 71 -11.40 -20.87 -0.50
N LEU A 72 -12.20 -20.95 -1.58
CA LEU A 72 -12.05 -22.00 -2.58
C LEU A 72 -10.68 -21.95 -3.24
N GLY A 73 -10.11 -23.14 -3.51
CA GLY A 73 -8.70 -23.32 -3.86
C GLY A 73 -8.17 -22.44 -5.01
N THR A 74 -9.01 -22.01 -5.94
CA THR A 74 -8.60 -21.16 -7.08
C THR A 74 -9.02 -19.70 -6.91
N ASN A 75 -9.00 -19.17 -5.69
CA ASN A 75 -9.44 -17.81 -5.41
C ASN A 75 -8.48 -17.09 -4.44
N LEU A 76 -8.83 -15.86 -4.04
CA LEU A 76 -7.98 -14.93 -3.29
C LEU A 76 -7.20 -15.57 -2.13
N PHE A 77 -7.87 -16.38 -1.31
CA PHE A 77 -7.27 -17.03 -0.15
C PHE A 77 -6.93 -18.50 -0.39
N GLY A 78 -7.66 -19.19 -1.28
CA GLY A 78 -7.39 -20.59 -1.58
C GLY A 78 -6.09 -20.81 -2.36
N TYR A 79 -5.77 -19.93 -3.32
CA TYR A 79 -4.63 -20.15 -4.21
C TYR A 79 -3.27 -20.10 -3.49
N PRO A 80 -3.00 -19.11 -2.61
CA PRO A 80 -1.75 -19.06 -1.85
C PRO A 80 -1.59 -20.21 -0.85
N LYS A 81 -2.69 -20.83 -0.41
CA LYS A 81 -2.66 -21.96 0.54
C LYS A 81 -2.16 -23.26 -0.08
N MET A 82 -2.26 -23.43 -1.40
CA MET A 82 -1.81 -24.64 -2.08
C MET A 82 -0.31 -24.87 -1.86
N ASP A 83 0.10 -26.11 -1.62
CA ASP A 83 1.49 -26.48 -1.29
C ASP A 83 2.50 -25.95 -2.32
N ALA A 84 2.16 -25.99 -3.60
CA ALA A 84 2.98 -25.49 -4.69
C ALA A 84 3.15 -23.95 -4.72
N ASN A 85 2.32 -23.21 -3.96
CA ASN A 85 2.22 -21.75 -4.01
C ASN A 85 2.46 -21.06 -2.67
N ARG A 86 2.72 -21.80 -1.57
CA ARG A 86 2.89 -21.23 -0.22
C ARG A 86 4.01 -20.17 -0.15
N ASN A 87 5.05 -20.32 -0.96
CA ASN A 87 6.20 -19.40 -1.00
C ASN A 87 6.04 -18.30 -2.07
N LYS A 88 4.85 -18.15 -2.64
CA LYS A 88 4.57 -17.18 -3.70
C LYS A 88 3.56 -16.15 -3.22
N GLU A 89 3.80 -14.93 -3.62
CA GLU A 89 2.92 -13.79 -3.36
C GLU A 89 1.95 -13.64 -4.54
N LEU A 90 0.65 -13.80 -4.28
CA LEU A 90 -0.41 -13.62 -5.25
C LEU A 90 -0.78 -12.15 -5.36
N VAL A 91 -0.63 -11.57 -6.54
CA VAL A 91 -0.77 -10.12 -6.78
C VAL A 91 -1.98 -9.83 -7.66
N PHE A 92 -2.73 -8.78 -7.31
CA PHE A 92 -3.85 -8.23 -8.07
C PHE A 92 -3.74 -6.71 -8.18
N CYS A 93 -4.20 -6.17 -9.29
CA CYS A 93 -4.43 -4.73 -9.41
C CYS A 93 -5.90 -4.39 -9.17
N TYR A 94 -6.17 -3.55 -8.18
CA TYR A 94 -7.50 -3.07 -7.86
C TYR A 94 -7.90 -1.92 -8.78
N LYS A 95 -8.86 -2.18 -9.67
CA LYS A 95 -9.34 -1.23 -10.69
C LYS A 95 -10.79 -0.86 -10.41
N GLY A 96 -11.08 0.42 -10.18
CA GLY A 96 -12.44 0.86 -9.82
C GLY A 96 -13.51 0.58 -10.88
N SER A 97 -13.12 0.30 -12.13
CA SER A 97 -14.02 -0.09 -13.23
C SER A 97 -14.43 -1.57 -13.22
N GLU A 98 -13.75 -2.42 -12.45
CA GLU A 98 -13.98 -3.86 -12.43
C GLU A 98 -14.98 -4.26 -11.36
N LYS A 99 -15.81 -5.28 -11.63
CA LYS A 99 -16.76 -5.85 -10.66
C LYS A 99 -16.22 -7.09 -9.95
N ASP A 100 -15.32 -7.81 -10.61
CA ASP A 100 -14.69 -9.04 -10.11
C ASP A 100 -13.19 -8.81 -9.87
N PHE A 101 -12.87 -8.13 -8.78
CA PHE A 101 -11.52 -7.65 -8.48
C PHE A 101 -10.50 -8.79 -8.29
N PHE A 102 -10.93 -9.94 -7.75
CA PHE A 102 -10.05 -11.02 -7.30
C PHE A 102 -10.07 -12.26 -8.22
N SER A 103 -10.28 -12.03 -9.51
CA SER A 103 -10.25 -13.08 -10.52
C SER A 103 -8.83 -13.53 -10.83
N LEU A 104 -8.54 -14.84 -10.79
CA LEU A 104 -7.23 -15.38 -11.19
C LEU A 104 -6.83 -15.04 -12.64
N ARG A 105 -7.80 -14.69 -13.49
CA ARG A 105 -7.54 -14.19 -14.86
C ARG A 105 -6.69 -12.91 -14.88
N ARG A 106 -6.68 -12.16 -13.78
CA ARG A 106 -5.91 -10.92 -13.55
C ARG A 106 -4.97 -11.07 -12.35
N ALA A 107 -4.63 -12.31 -11.98
CA ALA A 107 -3.69 -12.57 -10.92
C ALA A 107 -2.27 -12.76 -11.47
N GLY A 108 -1.31 -12.36 -10.65
CA GLY A 108 0.11 -12.52 -10.91
C GLY A 108 0.76 -13.18 -9.70
N LEU A 109 1.98 -13.67 -9.89
CA LEU A 109 2.82 -14.14 -8.81
C LEU A 109 4.10 -13.35 -8.79
N ALA A 110 4.52 -12.96 -7.58
CA ALA A 110 5.88 -12.55 -7.29
C ALA A 110 6.47 -13.56 -6.30
N TYR A 111 7.65 -14.10 -6.58
CA TYR A 111 8.31 -15.06 -5.69
C TYR A 111 9.81 -15.09 -5.91
N ILE A 112 10.54 -15.53 -4.90
CA ILE A 112 11.97 -15.82 -5.03
C ILE A 112 12.12 -17.29 -5.38
N ASP A 113 12.80 -17.58 -6.49
CA ASP A 113 13.05 -18.96 -6.91
C ASP A 113 14.28 -19.56 -6.21
N ASN A 114 14.57 -20.84 -6.49
CA ASN A 114 15.76 -21.52 -5.98
C ASN A 114 17.09 -20.96 -6.53
N SER A 115 17.03 -20.06 -7.53
CA SER A 115 18.19 -19.33 -8.04
C SER A 115 18.39 -18.00 -7.31
N SER A 116 17.63 -17.76 -6.24
CA SER A 116 17.63 -16.56 -5.42
C SER A 116 17.38 -15.27 -6.20
N LYS A 117 16.58 -15.36 -7.27
CA LYS A 117 16.15 -14.21 -8.06
C LYS A 117 14.66 -13.98 -7.91
N LEU A 118 14.26 -12.72 -7.98
CA LEU A 118 12.84 -12.38 -8.05
C LEU A 118 12.28 -12.80 -9.41
N GLN A 119 11.29 -13.67 -9.36
CA GLN A 119 10.49 -14.08 -10.50
C GLN A 119 9.11 -13.46 -10.41
N THR A 120 8.62 -13.03 -11.57
CA THR A 120 7.24 -12.56 -11.72
C THR A 120 6.56 -13.32 -12.85
N SER A 121 5.30 -13.68 -12.67
CA SER A 121 4.52 -14.37 -13.69
C SER A 121 3.06 -13.94 -13.66
N ASN A 122 2.37 -14.03 -14.80
CA ASN A 122 0.93 -13.85 -14.87
C ASN A 122 0.27 -15.25 -14.83
N LEU A 123 -0.78 -15.41 -14.01
CA LEU A 123 -1.58 -16.65 -13.99
C LEU A 123 -2.58 -16.68 -15.14
N GLY A 124 -3.15 -15.51 -15.44
CA GLY A 124 -4.18 -15.37 -16.42
C GLY A 124 -3.69 -14.72 -17.71
N THR A 125 -4.66 -14.48 -18.60
CA THR A 125 -4.44 -13.84 -19.89
C THR A 125 -4.43 -12.31 -19.83
N LEU A 126 -4.79 -11.74 -18.69
CA LEU A 126 -4.87 -10.29 -18.48
C LEU A 126 -3.76 -9.80 -17.55
N ASP A 127 -3.49 -8.49 -17.60
CA ASP A 127 -2.50 -7.87 -16.74
C ASP A 127 -2.85 -8.03 -15.26
N SER A 128 -1.84 -8.41 -14.48
CA SER A 128 -2.00 -8.72 -13.05
C SER A 128 -1.45 -7.64 -12.12
N PHE A 129 -0.26 -7.14 -12.41
CA PHE A 129 0.38 -6.05 -11.70
C PHE A 129 -0.24 -4.72 -12.12
N CYS A 130 -0.26 -3.75 -11.20
CA CYS A 130 -0.69 -2.41 -11.55
C CYS A 130 0.33 -1.74 -12.48
N LYS A 131 -0.19 -0.92 -13.39
CA LYS A 131 0.61 -0.10 -14.31
C LYS A 131 0.17 1.34 -14.19
N TYR A 132 1.11 2.28 -14.29
CA TYR A 132 0.82 3.69 -14.45
C TYR A 132 0.41 3.97 -15.91
N GLU A 133 -0.79 3.51 -16.24
CA GLU A 133 -1.44 3.60 -17.54
C GLU A 133 -2.95 3.78 -17.33
N ASP A 134 -3.64 4.30 -18.34
CA ASP A 134 -5.09 4.47 -18.28
C ASP A 134 -5.81 3.13 -18.07
N GLY A 135 -6.84 3.12 -17.22
CA GLY A 135 -7.60 1.92 -16.89
C GLY A 135 -7.00 1.03 -15.79
N PHE A 136 -5.89 1.44 -15.15
CA PHE A 136 -5.33 0.77 -13.96
C PHE A 136 -5.57 1.53 -12.65
N PHE A 137 -6.16 2.71 -12.72
CA PHE A 137 -6.45 3.53 -11.55
C PHE A 137 -7.59 2.95 -10.71
N SER A 138 -7.41 2.97 -9.39
CA SER A 138 -8.40 2.57 -8.41
C SER A 138 -9.50 3.63 -8.24
N SER A 139 -9.22 4.88 -8.63
CA SER A 139 -10.16 6.00 -8.56
C SER A 139 -10.54 6.55 -9.94
N GLY A 140 -11.78 7.01 -10.08
CA GLY A 140 -12.28 7.65 -11.32
C GLY A 140 -11.62 9.00 -11.65
N ARG A 141 -10.80 9.55 -10.74
CA ARG A 141 -9.97 10.75 -10.97
C ARG A 141 -8.58 10.42 -11.51
N SER A 142 -8.31 9.15 -11.85
CA SER A 142 -7.01 8.66 -12.34
C SER A 142 -5.82 9.13 -11.49
N ALA A 143 -6.03 9.25 -10.18
CA ALA A 143 -5.04 9.85 -9.28
C ALA A 143 -4.23 8.78 -8.54
N ALA A 144 -4.85 7.65 -8.20
CA ALA A 144 -4.24 6.60 -7.41
C ALA A 144 -4.35 5.23 -8.09
N LEU A 145 -3.29 4.43 -7.95
CA LEU A 145 -3.21 3.02 -8.31
C LEU A 145 -3.20 2.22 -7.00
N THR A 146 -3.90 1.10 -6.93
CA THR A 146 -3.88 0.26 -5.72
C THR A 146 -3.58 -1.18 -6.09
N GLN A 147 -2.47 -1.69 -5.57
CA GLN A 147 -2.03 -3.07 -5.76
C GLN A 147 -2.24 -3.85 -4.47
N ILE A 148 -2.66 -5.10 -4.63
CA ILE A 148 -2.96 -6.00 -3.53
C ILE A 148 -2.07 -7.21 -3.69
N SER A 149 -1.50 -7.66 -2.60
CA SER A 149 -0.78 -8.92 -2.55
C SER A 149 -1.22 -9.78 -1.39
N VAL A 150 -1.26 -11.09 -1.62
CA VAL A 150 -1.64 -12.09 -0.63
C VAL A 150 -0.57 -13.15 -0.57
N ARG A 151 -0.07 -13.43 0.63
CA ARG A 151 0.92 -14.48 0.88
C ARG A 151 0.58 -15.26 2.13
N VAL A 152 1.05 -16.50 2.20
CA VAL A 152 1.11 -17.21 3.48
C VAL A 152 2.27 -16.63 4.28
N GLY A 153 2.05 -16.38 5.57
CA GLY A 153 3.07 -15.79 6.43
C GLY A 153 2.82 -16.06 7.89
N THR A 154 3.81 -15.78 8.72
CA THR A 154 3.64 -15.74 10.18
C THR A 154 3.03 -14.41 10.59
N SER A 155 2.16 -14.42 11.61
CA SER A 155 1.58 -13.18 12.15
C SER A 155 2.67 -12.35 12.83
N THR A 156 2.75 -11.09 12.44
CA THR A 156 3.69 -10.09 12.97
C THR A 156 3.06 -9.26 14.09
N ILE A 157 1.72 -9.31 14.22
CA ILE A 157 0.96 -8.45 15.14
C ILE A 157 0.77 -9.12 16.51
N LYS A 158 0.62 -10.45 16.56
CA LYS A 158 0.54 -11.23 17.81
C LYS A 158 1.33 -12.54 17.70
N PRO A 159 2.02 -12.97 18.77
CA PRO A 159 2.56 -14.31 18.82
C PRO A 159 1.40 -15.30 18.72
N VAL A 160 1.35 -16.05 17.62
CA VAL A 160 0.38 -17.13 17.46
C VAL A 160 0.76 -18.20 18.47
N LEU A 161 -0.16 -18.51 19.39
CA LEU A 161 0.04 -19.60 20.33
C LEU A 161 0.32 -20.89 19.55
N PRO A 162 1.33 -21.70 19.94
CA PRO A 162 1.53 -23.01 19.35
C PRO A 162 0.21 -23.79 19.35
N PHE A 163 -0.09 -24.47 18.24
CA PHE A 163 -1.33 -25.24 18.07
C PHE A 163 -2.65 -24.44 18.06
N SER A 164 -2.60 -23.09 17.99
CA SER A 164 -3.80 -22.27 17.85
C SER A 164 -4.58 -22.63 16.57
N GLY A 165 -5.82 -23.09 16.74
CA GLY A 165 -6.70 -23.49 15.63
C GLY A 165 -6.45 -24.90 15.09
N MET A 166 -5.57 -25.70 15.70
CA MET A 166 -5.49 -27.13 15.39
C MET A 166 -6.67 -27.89 16.00
N PRO A 167 -7.12 -28.98 15.36
CA PRO A 167 -8.17 -29.83 15.92
C PRO A 167 -7.69 -30.49 17.21
N GLU A 168 -8.57 -30.54 18.22
CA GLU A 168 -8.29 -31.26 19.47
C GLU A 168 -8.67 -32.74 19.34
N GLY A 169 -7.80 -33.64 19.81
CA GLY A 169 -8.06 -35.08 19.84
C GLY A 169 -7.94 -35.82 18.51
N THR A 170 -7.56 -35.13 17.44
CA THR A 170 -7.26 -35.68 16.11
C THR A 170 -6.23 -34.78 15.42
N ASP A 171 -5.63 -35.23 14.34
CA ASP A 171 -4.74 -34.43 13.50
C ASP A 171 -5.47 -33.94 12.24
N ALA A 172 -4.91 -32.94 11.57
CA ALA A 172 -5.53 -32.35 10.38
C ALA A 172 -5.72 -33.36 9.24
N GLU A 173 -4.81 -34.33 9.10
CA GLU A 173 -4.83 -35.34 8.06
C GLU A 173 -5.86 -36.43 8.35
N GLY A 174 -5.90 -36.93 9.60
CA GLY A 174 -6.90 -37.88 10.09
C GLY A 174 -8.32 -37.31 10.06
N ALA A 175 -8.50 -36.03 10.38
CA ALA A 175 -9.78 -35.35 10.34
C ALA A 175 -10.17 -34.80 8.94
N LYS A 176 -9.25 -34.86 7.97
CA LYS A 176 -9.42 -34.28 6.61
C LYS A 176 -9.81 -32.80 6.64
N ILE A 177 -9.19 -32.04 7.52
CA ILE A 177 -9.40 -30.59 7.63
C ILE A 177 -8.13 -29.84 7.26
N ASP A 178 -8.29 -28.62 6.76
CA ASP A 178 -7.15 -27.76 6.48
C ASP A 178 -6.48 -27.32 7.78
N GLU A 179 -5.15 -27.43 7.81
CA GLU A 179 -4.35 -26.81 8.87
C GLU A 179 -4.60 -25.30 8.95
N PRO A 180 -4.64 -24.72 10.17
CA PRO A 180 -4.76 -23.28 10.32
C PRO A 180 -3.55 -22.60 9.68
N LYS A 181 -3.80 -21.64 8.78
CA LYS A 181 -2.77 -20.83 8.13
C LYS A 181 -3.11 -19.36 8.30
N THR A 182 -2.07 -18.56 8.52
CA THR A 182 -2.18 -17.10 8.50
C THR A 182 -1.86 -16.59 7.10
N LEU A 183 -2.79 -15.84 6.54
CA LEU A 183 -2.59 -15.09 5.30
C LEU A 183 -2.31 -13.64 5.64
N VAL A 184 -1.30 -13.08 4.98
CA VAL A 184 -0.96 -11.66 5.07
C VAL A 184 -1.38 -11.01 3.77
N VAL A 185 -2.32 -10.06 3.86
CA VAL A 185 -2.78 -9.25 2.76
C VAL A 185 -2.13 -7.88 2.88
N THR A 186 -1.39 -7.47 1.86
CA THR A 186 -0.75 -6.16 1.78
C THR A 186 -1.39 -5.37 0.65
N ALA A 187 -1.93 -4.20 0.97
CA ALA A 187 -2.49 -3.27 0.00
C ALA A 187 -1.59 -2.04 -0.08
N ILE A 188 -1.15 -1.70 -1.29
CA ILE A 188 -0.25 -0.59 -1.58
C ILE A 188 -0.97 0.36 -2.52
N SER A 189 -1.32 1.54 -2.03
CA SER A 189 -1.86 2.61 -2.88
C SER A 189 -0.75 3.60 -3.23
N VAL A 190 -0.66 3.97 -4.50
CA VAL A 190 0.40 4.81 -5.07
C VAL A 190 -0.23 5.97 -5.82
N MET A 191 0.31 7.18 -5.63
CA MET A 191 -0.10 8.40 -6.33
C MET A 191 1.01 8.85 -7.29
N PRO A 192 1.13 8.24 -8.48
CA PRO A 192 2.22 8.51 -9.41
C PRO A 192 2.19 9.96 -9.95
N VAL A 193 1.01 10.58 -10.02
CA VAL A 193 0.81 11.94 -10.57
C VAL A 193 1.50 13.05 -9.75
N LEU A 194 1.89 12.77 -8.50
CA LEU A 194 2.62 13.71 -7.64
C LEU A 194 4.13 13.47 -7.64
N SER A 195 4.61 12.50 -8.43
CA SER A 195 6.03 12.21 -8.62
C SER A 195 6.53 12.68 -9.99
N SER A 196 7.83 12.91 -10.09
CA SER A 196 8.53 13.13 -11.36
C SER A 196 9.03 11.83 -12.01
N ALA A 197 8.85 10.67 -11.35
CA ALA A 197 9.29 9.38 -11.86
C ALA A 197 8.50 8.97 -13.12
N SER A 198 9.18 8.32 -14.07
CA SER A 198 8.57 7.84 -15.30
C SER A 198 7.66 6.63 -15.05
N ALA A 199 6.67 6.41 -15.93
CA ALA A 199 5.83 5.22 -15.88
C ALA A 199 6.64 3.91 -15.92
N LYS A 200 7.77 3.89 -16.63
CA LYS A 200 8.65 2.73 -16.68
C LYS A 200 9.26 2.40 -15.31
N GLU A 201 9.74 3.41 -14.58
CA GLU A 201 10.34 3.23 -13.25
C GLU A 201 9.29 2.78 -12.23
N ILE A 202 8.11 3.41 -12.23
CA ILE A 202 7.01 3.06 -11.34
C ILE A 202 6.51 1.64 -11.62
N ASN A 203 6.31 1.29 -12.89
CA ASN A 203 5.89 -0.06 -13.29
C ASN A 203 6.93 -1.12 -12.94
N ALA A 204 8.22 -0.79 -12.97
CA ALA A 204 9.28 -1.69 -12.52
C ALA A 204 9.24 -1.89 -10.99
N CYS A 205 8.90 -0.85 -10.21
CA CYS A 205 8.70 -0.99 -8.77
C CYS A 205 7.47 -1.85 -8.43
N LEU A 206 6.35 -1.67 -9.13
CA LEU A 206 5.10 -2.40 -8.87
C LEU A 206 5.20 -3.90 -9.15
N LYS A 207 6.15 -4.33 -9.98
CA LYS A 207 6.44 -5.75 -10.23
C LYS A 207 7.27 -6.41 -9.12
N ARG A 208 7.81 -5.66 -8.16
CA ARG A 208 8.59 -6.24 -7.05
C ARG A 208 7.69 -6.98 -6.06
N ALA A 209 8.29 -7.81 -5.22
CA ALA A 209 7.58 -8.42 -4.09
C ALA A 209 7.22 -7.35 -3.05
N SER A 210 6.05 -7.44 -2.42
CA SER A 210 5.69 -6.54 -1.31
C SER A 210 6.44 -6.86 -0.04
N TYR A 211 6.86 -8.12 0.12
CA TYR A 211 7.58 -8.62 1.29
C TYR A 211 8.68 -9.59 0.86
N ILE A 212 9.84 -9.47 1.48
CA ILE A 212 10.96 -10.39 1.34
C ILE A 212 11.34 -10.85 2.74
N ASP A 213 11.41 -12.17 2.93
CA ASP A 213 11.77 -12.74 4.21
C ASP A 213 13.23 -12.40 4.55
N PRO A 214 13.52 -11.79 5.72
CA PRO A 214 14.87 -11.42 6.10
C PRO A 214 15.83 -12.61 6.26
N SER A 215 15.30 -13.82 6.48
CA SER A 215 16.09 -15.06 6.55
C SER A 215 16.67 -15.47 5.18
N ILE A 216 16.16 -14.93 4.08
CA ILE A 216 16.71 -15.15 2.74
C ILE A 216 17.98 -14.29 2.60
N THR A 217 19.14 -14.95 2.69
CA THR A 217 20.47 -14.32 2.59
C THR A 217 21.00 -14.31 1.16
N ASP A 218 20.56 -15.24 0.31
CA ASP A 218 21.20 -15.54 -0.97
C ASP A 218 20.62 -14.73 -2.14
N ILE A 219 19.76 -13.75 -1.87
CA ILE A 219 19.13 -12.88 -2.87
C ILE A 219 20.05 -11.72 -3.29
N SER A 220 20.04 -11.37 -4.57
CA SER A 220 20.81 -10.22 -5.08
C SER A 220 20.37 -8.91 -4.40
N THR A 221 21.29 -7.96 -4.18
CA THR A 221 20.95 -6.65 -3.57
C THR A 221 19.92 -5.86 -4.38
N GLU A 222 19.86 -6.10 -5.70
CA GLU A 222 18.89 -5.46 -6.59
C GLU A 222 17.47 -6.05 -6.45
N ASP A 223 17.38 -7.38 -6.26
CA ASP A 223 16.13 -8.09 -6.05
C ASP A 223 15.66 -8.03 -4.59
N LYS A 224 16.57 -7.75 -3.65
CA LYS A 224 16.29 -7.49 -2.22
C LYS A 224 15.71 -6.09 -1.97
N VAL A 225 14.82 -5.65 -2.85
CA VAL A 225 14.14 -4.36 -2.74
C VAL A 225 12.64 -4.61 -2.91
N THR A 226 11.86 -4.24 -1.90
CA THR A 226 10.39 -4.37 -1.94
C THR A 226 9.74 -3.27 -2.80
N VAL A 227 8.45 -3.44 -3.13
CA VAL A 227 7.66 -2.39 -3.81
C VAL A 227 7.75 -1.06 -3.06
N SER A 228 7.52 -1.09 -1.74
CA SER A 228 7.54 0.10 -0.88
C SER A 228 8.91 0.79 -0.87
N GLU A 229 10.01 0.02 -0.76
CA GLU A 229 11.37 0.58 -0.79
C GLU A 229 11.72 1.17 -2.15
N CYS A 230 11.29 0.53 -3.24
CA CYS A 230 11.49 1.02 -4.59
C CYS A 230 10.77 2.35 -4.83
N LEU A 231 9.49 2.45 -4.43
CA LEU A 231 8.69 3.67 -4.54
C LEU A 231 9.25 4.80 -3.68
N HIS A 232 9.74 4.47 -2.48
CA HIS A 232 10.40 5.44 -1.60
C HIS A 232 11.67 6.02 -2.26
N LYS A 233 12.52 5.19 -2.87
CA LYS A 233 13.73 5.65 -3.58
C LYS A 233 13.41 6.61 -4.74
N LEU A 234 12.26 6.43 -5.39
CA LEU A 234 11.79 7.29 -6.48
C LEU A 234 11.01 8.53 -6.02
N ASN A 235 10.88 8.76 -4.70
CA ASN A 235 10.04 9.82 -4.12
C ASN A 235 8.60 9.80 -4.66
N VAL A 236 8.05 8.60 -4.89
CA VAL A 236 6.65 8.44 -5.28
C VAL A 236 5.81 8.39 -4.00
N PRO A 237 4.77 9.22 -3.84
CA PRO A 237 3.89 9.10 -2.69
C PRO A 237 3.11 7.78 -2.71
N PHE A 238 3.21 7.01 -1.63
CA PHE A 238 2.48 5.75 -1.46
C PHE A 238 2.08 5.54 0.00
N THR A 239 1.12 4.64 0.20
CA THR A 239 0.70 4.14 1.50
C THR A 239 0.58 2.63 1.42
N THR A 240 1.12 1.94 2.43
CA THR A 240 1.02 0.49 2.56
C THR A 240 0.21 0.16 3.81
N GLN A 241 -0.78 -0.71 3.66
CA GLN A 241 -1.57 -1.27 4.76
C GLN A 241 -1.45 -2.79 4.73
N ILE A 242 -1.30 -3.38 5.90
CA ILE A 242 -1.11 -4.82 6.08
C ILE A 242 -2.21 -5.32 7.00
N SER A 243 -2.93 -6.34 6.56
CA SER A 243 -3.95 -7.05 7.33
C SER A 243 -3.63 -8.53 7.37
N GLU A 244 -3.76 -9.14 8.55
CA GLU A 244 -3.48 -10.55 8.77
C GLU A 244 -4.79 -11.30 9.04
N TYR A 245 -5.04 -12.36 8.27
CA TYR A 245 -6.22 -13.22 8.39
C TYR A 245 -5.80 -14.61 8.85
N SER A 246 -6.31 -15.04 10.00
CA SER A 246 -6.16 -16.42 10.45
C SER A 246 -7.31 -17.26 9.89
N LEU A 247 -6.98 -18.23 9.04
CA LEU A 247 -7.94 -19.15 8.46
C LEU A 247 -7.78 -20.50 9.13
N GLY A 248 -8.85 -21.00 9.75
CA GLY A 248 -8.89 -22.32 10.37
C GLY A 248 -10.28 -22.95 10.24
N GLN A 249 -10.33 -24.28 10.19
CA GLN A 249 -11.57 -25.04 10.30
C GLN A 249 -11.69 -25.56 11.73
N PHE A 250 -12.81 -25.28 12.40
CA PHE A 250 -13.04 -25.72 13.77
C PHE A 250 -14.04 -26.87 13.80
N LEU A 251 -13.58 -28.05 14.22
CA LEU A 251 -14.46 -29.17 14.56
C LEU A 251 -14.85 -29.05 16.04
N LYS A 252 -16.13 -28.79 16.31
CA LYS A 252 -16.67 -28.80 17.68
C LYS A 252 -17.54 -30.03 17.86
N LYS A 253 -17.21 -30.90 18.82
CA LYS A 253 -18.11 -31.97 19.26
C LYS A 253 -19.38 -31.31 19.83
N SER A 254 -20.51 -31.43 19.14
CA SER A 254 -21.81 -31.14 19.72
C SER A 254 -22.02 -32.15 20.86
N GLY A 255 -22.33 -31.67 22.07
CA GLY A 255 -22.24 -32.46 23.30
C GLY A 255 -22.95 -33.82 23.22
N SER A 256 -22.36 -34.84 23.84
CA SER A 256 -23.13 -36.05 24.17
C SER A 256 -23.88 -35.77 25.47
N THR A 257 -25.21 -35.69 25.38
CA THR A 257 -26.07 -36.03 26.53
C THR A 257 -25.82 -37.47 26.96
#